data_AF-A0A828PLU5-F1
#
_entry.id   AF-A0A828PLU5-F1
#
_cell.length_a   1.000
_cell.length_b   1.000
_cell.length_c   1.000
_cell.angle_alpha   90.00
_cell.angle_beta   90.00
_cell.angle_gamma   90.00
#
_symmetry.space_group_name_H-M   'P 1'
#
loop_
_entity.id
_entity.type
_entity.pdbx_description
1 polymer ?
#
loop_
_entity_poly.entity_id
_entity_poly.type
_entity_poly.pdbx_seq_one_letter_code
_entity_poly.pdbx_strand_id
1 'polypeptide(L)' 'MVYISPLDNPKIILDTEYNQTYVEYAVPVKENIHRVYLSQGANIYKESFRILLGENKVKSSSNPFRNKD' A
#
# COMPACT_ATOMS: atom_id res chain seq x y z
N MET A 1 6.99 9.42 -10.27
CA MET A 1 8.02 8.36 -10.36
C MET A 1 7.34 7.04 -10.04
N VAL A 2 7.27 6.10 -10.99
CA VAL A 2 6.70 4.76 -10.77
C VAL A 2 7.87 3.86 -10.37
N TYR A 3 7.76 3.17 -9.24
CA TYR A 3 8.76 2.19 -8.80
C TYR A 3 8.29 0.80 -9.22
N ILE A 4 8.93 0.23 -10.23
CA ILE A 4 8.71 -1.15 -10.69
C ILE A 4 10.01 -1.90 -10.42
N SER A 5 9.96 -2.98 -9.65
CA SER A 5 11.11 -3.85 -9.36
C SER A 5 10.86 -5.24 -9.91
N PRO A 6 11.92 -5.93 -10.40
CA PRO A 6 11.82 -7.32 -10.78
C PRO A 6 11.67 -8.19 -9.52
N LEU A 7 11.04 -9.36 -9.66
CA LEU A 7 10.65 -10.22 -8.54
C LEU A 7 11.85 -10.86 -7.82
N ASP A 8 12.98 -10.99 -8.52
CA ASP A 8 14.27 -11.47 -8.00
C ASP A 8 15.05 -10.41 -7.21
N ASN A 9 14.47 -9.21 -7.05
CA ASN A 9 15.07 -8.17 -6.23
C ASN A 9 15.23 -8.69 -4.79
N PRO A 10 16.44 -8.64 -4.21
CA PRO A 10 16.71 -9.19 -2.88
C PRO A 10 15.95 -8.50 -1.75
N LYS A 11 15.35 -7.32 -2.01
CA LYS A 11 14.48 -6.62 -1.06
C LYS A 11 13.06 -7.18 -1.01
N ILE A 12 12.66 -7.97 -2.02
CA ILE A 12 11.35 -8.58 -2.09
C ILE A 12 11.39 -9.90 -1.33
N ILE A 13 10.53 -10.01 -0.34
CA ILE A 13 10.33 -11.21 0.46
C ILE A 13 9.07 -11.90 -0.04
N LEU A 14 9.23 -13.17 -0.42
CA LEU A 14 8.13 -14.06 -0.76
C LEU A 14 7.85 -14.95 0.45
N ASP A 15 6.68 -14.75 1.04
CA ASP A 15 6.18 -15.58 2.12
C ASP A 15 5.17 -16.58 1.53
N THR A 16 5.61 -17.81 1.38
CA THR A 16 4.81 -18.89 0.80
C THR A 16 3.78 -19.45 1.77
N GLU A 17 3.95 -19.28 3.08
CA GLU A 17 3.01 -19.76 4.09
C GLU A 17 1.70 -18.94 4.02
N TYR A 18 1.84 -17.62 3.88
CA TYR A 18 0.69 -16.71 3.80
C TYR A 18 0.35 -16.27 2.37
N ASN A 19 1.12 -16.74 1.38
CA ASN A 19 1.04 -16.35 -0.03
C ASN A 19 1.12 -14.82 -0.21
N GLN A 20 2.13 -14.20 0.42
CA GLN A 20 2.34 -12.76 0.43
C GLN A 20 3.68 -12.38 -0.22
N THR A 21 3.73 -11.17 -0.75
CA THR A 21 4.95 -10.58 -1.28
C THR A 21 5.08 -9.17 -0.72
N TYR A 22 6.18 -8.91 0.00
CA TYR A 22 6.39 -7.64 0.69
C TYR A 22 7.85 -7.20 0.65
N VAL A 23 8.10 -5.98 1.11
CA VAL A 23 9.44 -5.40 1.23
C VAL A 23 9.60 -4.85 2.63
N GLU A 24 10.72 -5.16 3.28
CA GLU A 24 11.10 -4.55 4.54
C GLU A 24 11.99 -3.33 4.28
N TYR A 25 11.58 -2.19 4.84
CA TYR A 25 12.35 -0.96 4.79
C TYR A 25 13.13 -0.80 6.07
N ALA A 26 14.41 -0.45 5.95
CA ALA A 26 15.28 -0.19 7.11
C ALA A 26 14.79 0.99 7.98
N VAL A 27 14.00 1.91 7.41
CA VAL A 27 13.43 3.06 8.12
C VAL A 27 11.93 2.88 8.36
N PRO A 28 11.38 3.46 9.45
CA PRO A 28 9.94 3.46 9.68
C PRO A 28 9.18 4.10 8.51
N VAL A 29 8.49 3.25 7.74
CA VAL A 29 7.73 3.70 6.56
C VAL A 29 6.64 4.69 6.95
N LYS A 30 6.01 4.47 8.11
CA LYS A 30 4.94 5.31 8.66
C LYS A 30 5.29 6.80 8.72
N GLU A 31 6.53 7.13 9.08
CA GLU A 31 6.99 8.52 9.20
C GLU A 31 7.16 9.18 7.83
N ASN A 32 7.49 8.38 6.82
CA ASN A 32 7.79 8.82 5.47
C ASN A 32 6.58 8.73 4.52
N ILE A 33 5.46 8.16 4.96
CA ILE A 33 4.22 8.13 4.18
C ILE A 33 3.62 9.54 4.15
N HIS A 34 3.53 10.10 2.94
CA HIS A 34 2.81 11.35 2.69
C HIS A 34 1.31 11.10 2.50
N ARG A 35 0.94 10.16 1.61
CA ARG A 35 -0.45 9.79 1.32
C ARG A 35 -0.58 8.32 0.93
N VAL A 36 -1.73 7.73 1.24
CA VAL A 36 -2.16 6.42 0.77
C VAL A 36 -3.47 6.59 0.01
N TYR A 37 -3.55 6.00 -1.19
CA TYR A 37 -4.72 6.04 -2.05
C TYR A 37 -5.40 4.68 -2.04
N LEU A 38 -6.52 4.58 -1.32
CA LEU A 38 -7.29 3.36 -1.18
C LEU A 38 -8.21 3.16 -2.37
N SER A 39 -8.21 1.94 -2.86
CA SER A 39 -9.15 1.51 -3.88
C SER A 39 -10.55 1.25 -3.30
N GLN A 40 -11.59 1.17 -4.13
CA GLN A 40 -12.96 0.91 -3.67
C GLN A 40 -13.06 -0.39 -2.84
N GLY A 41 -12.45 -1.49 -3.31
CA GLY A 41 -12.43 -2.75 -2.56
C GLY A 41 -11.60 -2.68 -1.26
N ALA A 42 -10.64 -1.76 -1.19
CA ALA A 42 -9.85 -1.54 0.03
C ALA A 42 -10.54 -0.57 1.02
N ASN A 43 -11.71 -0.03 0.68
CA ASN A 43 -12.42 0.93 1.52
C ASN A 43 -12.85 0.32 2.86
N ILE A 44 -13.01 -1.01 2.94
CA ILE A 44 -13.26 -1.74 4.19
C ILE A 44 -12.15 -1.55 5.23
N TYR A 45 -10.92 -1.24 4.80
CA TYR A 45 -9.77 -1.01 5.68
C TYR A 45 -9.50 0.46 5.96
N LYS A 46 -10.34 1.37 5.44
CA LYS A 46 -10.10 2.82 5.49
C LYS A 46 -9.90 3.34 6.90
N GLU A 47 -10.71 2.87 7.84
CA GLU A 47 -10.65 3.33 9.22
C GLU A 47 -9.38 2.85 9.92
N SER A 48 -8.96 1.60 9.68
CA SER A 48 -7.68 1.08 10.16
C SER A 48 -6.50 1.95 9.69
N PHE A 49 -6.50 2.37 8.42
CA PHE A 49 -5.47 3.28 7.91
C PHE A 49 -5.53 4.68 8.51
N ARG A 50 -6.72 5.21 8.81
CA ARG A 50 -6.87 6.51 9.47
C ARG A 50 -6.31 6.50 10.88
N ILE A 51 -6.61 5.45 11.65
CA ILE A 51 -6.05 5.26 12.99
C ILE A 51 -4.52 5.17 12.92
N LEU A 52 -3.98 4.45 11.94
CA LEU A 52 -2.54 4.22 11.82
C LEU A 52 -1.77 5.44 11.29
N LEU A 53 -2.32 6.20 10.35
CA LEU A 53 -1.60 7.22 9.56
C LEU A 53 -2.12 8.65 9.78
N GLY A 54 -3.31 8.82 10.36
CA GLY A 54 -4.04 10.07 10.45
C GLY A 54 -4.95 10.32 9.25
N GLU A 55 -6.09 10.97 9.48
CA GLU A 55 -7.15 11.15 8.47
C GLU A 55 -6.68 11.86 7.19
N ASN A 56 -5.80 12.86 7.33
CA ASN A 56 -5.35 13.68 6.22
C ASN A 56 -4.50 12.92 5.18
N LYS A 57 -3.91 11.79 5.57
CA LYS A 57 -3.04 10.98 4.72
C LYS A 57 -3.79 9.92 3.92
N VAL A 58 -5.04 9.60 4.26
CA VAL A 58 -5.82 8.55 3.59
C VAL A 58 -6.76 9.17 2.56
N LYS A 59 -6.60 8.80 1.29
CA LYS A 59 -7.41 9.30 0.16
C LYS A 59 -8.08 8.14 -0.56
N SER A 60 -9.24 8.39 -1.14
CA SER A 60 -9.81 7.46 -2.12
C SER A 60 -9.06 7.62 -3.45
N SER A 61 -8.69 6.50 -4.06
CA SER A 61 -8.05 6.47 -5.37
C SER A 61 -9.07 6.81 -6.46
N SER A 62 -8.69 7.70 -7.38
CA SER A 62 -9.46 8.04 -8.58
C SER A 62 -8.95 7.32 -9.83
N ASN A 63 -8.30 6.16 -9.67
CA ASN A 63 -7.69 5.42 -10.78
C ASN A 63 -8.71 5.14 -11.91
N PRO A 64 -8.53 5.70 -13.11
CA PRO A 64 -9.49 5.58 -14.21
C PRO A 64 -9.53 4.18 -14.83
N PHE A 65 -8.50 3.35 -14.60
CA PHE A 65 -8.41 1.99 -15.13
C PHE A 65 -9.12 0.94 -14.25
N ARG A 66 -9.83 1.37 -13.21
CA ARG A 66 -10.55 0.48 -12.31
C ARG A 66 -12.03 0.44 -12.69
N ASN A 67 -12.60 -0.77 -12.79
CA ASN A 67 -14.04 -0.94 -12.93
C ASN A 67 -14.73 -0.30 -11.73
N LYS A 68 -15.78 0.47 -12.01
CA LYS A 68 -16.56 1.22 -11.01
C LYS A 68 -17.86 0.52 -10.63
N ASP A 69 -18.01 -0.72 -11.08
CA ASP A 69 -19.22 -1.54 -10.94
C ASP A 69 -19.51 -1.86 -9.46
#